data_AF-A0A450Z913-F1
#
_entry.id   AF-A0A450Z913-F1
#
_cell.length_a   1.000
_cell.length_b   1.000
_cell.length_c   1.000
_cell.angle_alpha   90.00
_cell.angle_beta   90.00
_cell.angle_gamma   90.00
#
_symmetry.space_group_name_H-M   'P 1'
#
loop_
_entity.id
_entity.type
_entity.pdbx_description
1 polymer ?
#
loop_
_entity_poly.entity_id
_entity_poly.type
_entity_poly.pdbx_seq_one_letter_code
_entity_poly.pdbx_strand_id
1 'polypeptide(L)'
;MNTVTYEEVLSLFKETGHQIEELGCRFRELERVTKEQSKQISGIGNKFGYFTEGLALPSMERILTEQFGMTTIMPRARTRRNGEEIEIDVLATANEGINLAMVVEVKSR
;
A
#
# COMPACT_ATOMS: atom_id res chain seq x y z
N MET A 1 37.05 -17.95 49.63
CA MET A 1 35.97 -18.23 48.66
C MET A 1 34.78 -17.37 49.06
N ASN A 2 34.33 -16.47 48.19
CA ASN A 2 33.10 -15.72 48.45
C ASN A 2 31.92 -16.68 48.28
N THR A 3 31.17 -16.94 49.34
CA THR A 3 30.01 -17.84 49.29
C THR A 3 28.79 -17.04 48.87
N VAL A 4 28.28 -17.30 47.67
CA VAL A 4 27.02 -16.71 47.21
C VAL A 4 25.88 -17.20 48.10
N THR A 5 25.10 -16.25 48.60
CA THR A 5 23.96 -16.49 49.48
C THR A 5 22.67 -16.70 48.68
N TYR A 6 21.69 -17.37 49.29
CA TYR A 6 20.38 -17.59 48.68
C TYR A 6 19.65 -16.26 48.36
N GLU A 7 19.82 -15.25 49.22
CA GLU A 7 19.23 -13.91 49.03
C GLU A 7 19.80 -13.20 47.80
N GLU A 8 21.11 -13.32 47.55
CA GLU A 8 21.75 -12.75 46.35
C GLU A 8 21.21 -13.38 45.06
N VAL A 9 21.00 -14.71 45.07
CA VAL A 9 20.38 -15.43 43.94
C VAL A 9 18.93 -14.99 43.76
N LEU A 10 18.15 -14.87 44.83
CA LEU A 10 16.74 -14.47 44.77
C LEU A 10 16.58 -13.02 44.27
N SER A 11 17.47 -12.13 44.71
CA SER A 11 17.56 -10.75 44.24
C SER A 11 17.84 -10.69 42.74
N LEU A 12 18.80 -11.48 42.26
CA LEU A 12 19.15 -11.57 40.84
C LEU A 12 17.97 -12.07 39.99
N PHE A 13 17.21 -13.07 40.47
CA PHE A 13 16.01 -13.53 39.76
C PHE A 13 14.91 -12.47 39.69
N LYS A 14 14.70 -11.69 40.76
CA LYS A 14 13.74 -10.57 40.75
C LYS A 14 14.16 -9.48 39.77
N GLU A 15 15.44 -9.13 39.77
CA GLU A 15 16.00 -8.12 38.86
C GLU A 15 15.89 -8.59 37.40
N THR A 16 16.23 -9.85 37.13
CA THR A 16 16.09 -10.46 35.80
C THR A 16 14.63 -10.48 35.35
N GLY A 17 13.70 -10.82 36.24
CA GLY A 17 12.26 -10.78 35.95
C GLY A 17 11.77 -9.39 35.57
N HIS A 18 12.22 -8.36 36.31
CA HIS A 18 11.88 -6.97 36.02
C HIS A 18 12.45 -6.50 34.66
N GLN A 19 13.69 -6.88 34.35
CA GLN A 19 14.30 -6.58 33.05
C GLN A 19 13.56 -7.25 31.89
N ILE A 20 13.09 -8.49 32.06
CA ILE A 20 12.29 -9.21 31.06
C ILE A 20 10.95 -8.49 30.83
N GLU A 21 10.28 -8.04 31.89
CA GLU A 21 9.03 -7.29 31.77
C GLU A 21 9.23 -5.96 31.04
N GLU A 22 10.29 -5.21 31.39
CA GLU A 22 10.63 -3.96 30.74
C GLU A 22 10.95 -4.17 29.25
N LEU A 23 11.71 -5.23 28.92
CA LEU A 23 12.01 -5.61 27.54
C LEU A 23 10.74 -5.95 26.76
N GLY A 24 9.79 -6.66 27.38
CA GLY A 24 8.49 -6.95 26.79
C GLY A 24 7.65 -5.70 26.50
N CYS A 25 7.71 -4.69 27.37
CA CYS A 25 7.07 -3.40 27.14
C CYS A 25 7.69 -2.66 25.94
N ARG A 26 9.03 -2.57 25.89
CA ARG A 26 9.76 -1.94 24.79
C ARG A 26 9.50 -2.64 23.45
N PHE A 27 9.39 -3.97 23.46
CA PHE A 27 9.09 -4.75 22.27
C PHE A 27 7.70 -4.44 21.70
N ARG A 28 6.67 -4.37 22.56
CA ARG A 28 5.31 -3.97 22.15
C ARG A 28 5.26 -2.56 21.58
N GLU A 29 6.02 -1.63 22.14
CA GLU A 29 6.13 -0.27 21.63
C GLU A 29 6.79 -0.25 20.25
N LEU A 30 7.87 -1.01 20.06
CA LEU A 30 8.56 -1.16 18.78
C LEU A 30 7.64 -1.77 17.71
N GLU A 31 6.86 -2.80 18.03
CA GLU A 31 5.85 -3.37 17.13
C GLU A 31 4.82 -2.33 16.68
N ARG A 32 4.35 -1.49 17.62
CA ARG A 32 3.40 -0.42 17.32
C ARG A 32 4.00 0.61 16.35
N VAL A 33 5.21 1.08 16.62
CA VAL A 33 5.93 2.02 15.75
C VAL A 33 6.16 1.43 14.37
N THR A 34 6.62 0.18 14.30
CA THR A 34 6.87 -0.53 13.03
C THR A 34 5.60 -0.69 12.19
N LYS A 35 4.46 -0.99 12.85
CA LYS A 35 3.15 -1.09 12.19
C LYS A 35 2.67 0.25 11.64
N GLU A 36 2.91 1.33 12.38
CA GLU A 36 2.56 2.68 11.94
C GLU A 36 3.42 3.15 10.77
N GLN A 37 4.74 2.90 10.82
CA GLN A 37 5.65 3.17 9.72
C GLN A 37 5.28 2.37 8.46
N SER A 38 4.96 1.08 8.61
CA SER A 38 4.51 0.24 7.49
C SER A 38 3.25 0.81 6.81
N LYS A 39 2.29 1.32 7.60
CA LYS A 39 1.10 1.99 7.05
C LYS A 39 1.44 3.28 6.29
N GLN A 40 2.34 4.09 6.81
CA GLN A 40 2.78 5.32 6.16
C GLN A 40 3.50 5.04 4.84
N ILE A 41 4.40 4.05 4.82
CA ILE A 41 5.12 3.59 3.62
C ILE A 41 4.15 3.02 2.58
N SER A 42 3.17 2.21 3.01
CA SER A 42 2.13 1.70 2.11
C SER A 42 1.30 2.82 1.48
N GLY A 43 0.95 3.85 2.25
CA GLY A 43 0.25 5.03 1.73
C GLY A 43 1.07 5.83 0.71
N ILE A 44 2.40 5.79 0.81
CA ILE A 44 3.31 6.39 -0.17
C ILE A 44 3.32 5.59 -1.49
N GLY A 45 3.37 4.26 -1.42
CA GLY A 45 3.31 3.40 -2.61
C GLY A 45 2.06 3.65 -3.46
N ASN A 46 0.89 3.75 -2.82
CA ASN A 46 -0.37 4.07 -3.51
C ASN A 46 -0.31 5.44 -4.21
N LYS A 47 0.29 6.45 -3.58
CA LYS A 47 0.43 7.80 -4.18
C LYS A 47 1.35 7.80 -5.40
N PHE A 48 2.39 6.97 -5.40
CA PHE A 48 3.29 6.85 -6.56
C PHE A 48 2.61 6.16 -7.76
N GLY A 49 1.72 5.18 -7.51
CA GLY A 49 0.87 4.58 -8.55
C GLY A 49 0.00 5.64 -9.24
N TYR A 50 -0.81 6.35 -8.45
CA TYR A 50 -1.68 7.43 -8.94
C TYR A 50 -0.93 8.54 -9.67
N PHE A 51 0.29 8.86 -9.24
CA PHE A 51 1.12 9.85 -9.90
C PHE A 51 1.62 9.35 -11.27
N THR A 52 2.03 8.08 -11.35
CA THR A 52 2.49 7.45 -12.60
C THR A 52 1.35 7.36 -13.63
N GLU A 53 0.16 6.95 -13.19
CA GLU A 53 -1.06 6.97 -14.01
C GLU A 53 -1.36 8.38 -14.53
N GLY A 54 -1.30 9.39 -13.63
CA GLY A 54 -1.56 10.79 -13.99
C GLY A 54 -0.57 11.36 -15.00
N LEU A 55 0.71 10.97 -14.92
CA LEU A 55 1.73 11.35 -15.91
C LEU A 55 1.52 10.65 -17.26
N ALA A 56 1.01 9.41 -17.26
CA ALA A 56 0.76 8.64 -18.47
C ALA A 56 -0.51 9.09 -19.23
N LEU A 57 -1.49 9.65 -18.52
CA LEU A 57 -2.82 9.96 -19.07
C LEU A 57 -2.80 10.78 -20.36
N PRO A 58 -2.06 11.91 -20.48
CA PRO A 58 -2.04 12.69 -21.72
C PRO A 58 -1.52 11.90 -22.93
N SER A 59 -0.57 10.98 -22.70
CA SER A 59 -0.05 10.12 -23.77
C SER A 59 -1.06 9.05 -24.16
N MET A 60 -1.77 8.48 -23.18
CA MET A 60 -2.84 7.50 -23.44
C MET A 60 -3.98 8.14 -24.23
N GLU A 61 -4.45 9.32 -23.83
CA GLU A 61 -5.51 10.05 -24.55
C GLU A 61 -5.15 10.26 -26.02
N ARG A 62 -3.92 10.74 -26.27
CA ARG A 62 -3.42 10.95 -27.62
C ARG A 62 -3.40 9.66 -28.45
N ILE A 63 -2.86 8.57 -27.91
CA ILE A 63 -2.80 7.28 -28.60
C ILE A 63 -4.20 6.74 -28.88
N LEU A 64 -5.08 6.75 -27.88
CA LEU A 64 -6.45 6.24 -27.98
C LEU A 64 -7.25 6.98 -29.04
N THR A 65 -7.13 8.31 -29.11
CA THR A 65 -7.83 9.11 -30.12
C THR A 65 -7.17 9.02 -31.49
N GLU A 66 -5.86 9.29 -31.60
CA GLU A 66 -5.19 9.44 -32.90
C GLU A 66 -4.94 8.10 -33.61
N GLN A 67 -4.65 7.04 -32.86
CA GLN A 67 -4.27 5.75 -33.44
C GLN A 67 -5.41 4.74 -33.42
N PHE A 68 -6.24 4.76 -32.38
CA PHE A 68 -7.32 3.79 -32.22
C PHE A 68 -8.70 4.36 -32.54
N GLY A 69 -8.83 5.67 -32.81
CA GLY A 69 -10.09 6.29 -33.18
C GLY A 69 -11.13 6.29 -32.06
N MET A 70 -10.68 6.25 -30.79
CA MET A 70 -11.58 6.27 -29.63
C MET A 70 -12.25 7.64 -29.50
N THR A 71 -13.57 7.65 -29.38
CA THR A 71 -14.39 8.88 -29.31
C THR A 71 -14.75 9.26 -27.89
N THR A 72 -14.67 8.32 -26.95
CA THR A 72 -14.97 8.54 -25.54
C THR A 72 -13.84 7.95 -24.72
N ILE A 73 -13.25 8.76 -23.84
CA ILE A 73 -12.17 8.36 -22.94
C ILE A 73 -12.61 8.70 -21.52
N MET A 74 -12.63 7.69 -20.66
CA MET A 74 -13.08 7.76 -19.28
C MET A 74 -11.91 7.36 -18.37
N PRO A 75 -11.11 8.34 -17.89
CA PRO A 75 -10.08 8.06 -16.91
C PRO A 75 -10.71 7.70 -15.56
N ARG A 76 -10.05 6.82 -14.80
CA ARG A 76 -10.47 6.37 -13.47
C ARG A 76 -11.92 5.90 -13.44
N ALA A 77 -12.27 5.03 -14.38
CA ALA A 77 -13.60 4.44 -14.41
C ALA A 77 -13.75 3.52 -13.20
N ARG A 78 -14.69 3.84 -12.31
CA ARG A 78 -14.91 3.12 -11.05
C ARG A 78 -16.30 2.52 -11.02
N THR A 79 -16.39 1.30 -10.53
CA THR A 79 -17.67 0.66 -10.21
C THR A 79 -17.61 0.08 -8.81
N ARG A 80 -18.73 0.16 -8.09
CA ARG A 80 -18.87 -0.41 -6.76
C ARG A 80 -20.04 -1.39 -6.75
N ARG A 81 -19.76 -2.63 -6.39
CA ARG A 81 -20.77 -3.69 -6.30
C ARG A 81 -20.48 -4.58 -5.10
N ASN A 82 -21.50 -4.87 -4.29
CA ASN A 82 -21.39 -5.75 -3.12
C ASN A 82 -20.27 -5.36 -2.12
N GLY A 83 -19.95 -4.07 -2.02
CA GLY A 83 -18.87 -3.58 -1.14
C GLY A 83 -17.47 -3.65 -1.75
N GLU A 84 -17.32 -4.24 -2.93
CA GLU A 84 -16.07 -4.25 -3.69
C GLU A 84 -16.03 -3.08 -4.68
N GLU A 85 -14.88 -2.42 -4.78
CA GLU A 85 -14.62 -1.35 -5.74
C GLU A 85 -13.59 -1.84 -6.75
N ILE A 86 -13.92 -1.71 -8.03
CA ILE A 86 -12.99 -1.93 -9.13
C ILE A 86 -12.74 -0.59 -9.79
N GLU A 87 -11.47 -0.25 -9.95
CA GLU A 87 -10.99 0.90 -10.69
C GLU A 87 -10.26 0.43 -11.94
N ILE A 88 -10.54 1.10 -13.05
CA ILE A 88 -9.84 0.95 -14.32
C ILE A 88 -9.18 2.30 -14.61
N ASP A 89 -7.87 2.29 -14.89
CA ASP A 89 -7.13 3.53 -15.13
C ASP A 89 -7.71 4.33 -16.30
N VAL A 90 -8.01 3.67 -17.42
CA VAL A 90 -8.76 4.27 -18.53
C VAL A 90 -9.68 3.25 -19.19
N LEU A 91 -10.96 3.62 -19.33
CA LEU A 91 -11.92 2.96 -20.21
C LEU A 91 -12.17 3.84 -21.44
N ALA A 92 -11.93 3.31 -22.63
CA ALA A 92 -12.19 4.02 -23.88
C ALA A 92 -13.24 3.28 -24.72
N THR A 93 -14.14 4.02 -25.35
CA THR A 93 -15.15 3.45 -26.25
C THR A 93 -15.25 4.25 -27.54
N ALA A 94 -15.53 3.53 -28.63
CA ALA A 94 -15.94 4.07 -29.91
C ALA A 94 -17.22 3.34 -30.33
N ASN A 95 -18.34 4.05 -30.28
CA ASN A 95 -19.62 3.57 -30.82
C ASN A 95 -19.75 3.97 -32.29
N GLU A 96 -20.68 3.35 -33.01
CA GLU A 96 -20.77 3.43 -34.48
C GLU A 96 -19.52 2.81 -35.15
N GLY A 97 -19.34 2.90 -36.48
CA GLY A 97 -18.20 2.47 -37.33
C GLY A 97 -17.21 1.37 -36.85
N ILE A 98 -16.57 1.57 -35.70
CA ILE A 98 -15.54 0.73 -35.06
C ILE A 98 -16.15 -0.26 -34.02
N ASN A 99 -17.17 0.16 -33.28
CA ASN A 99 -17.87 -0.58 -32.21
C ASN A 99 -16.91 -1.34 -31.25
N LEU A 100 -16.02 -0.59 -30.59
CA LEU A 100 -14.93 -1.12 -29.77
C LEU A 100 -14.89 -0.48 -28.38
N ALA A 101 -14.57 -1.29 -27.37
CA ALA A 101 -14.21 -0.84 -26.04
C ALA A 101 -12.80 -1.32 -25.70
N MET A 102 -11.98 -0.44 -25.13
CA MET A 102 -10.62 -0.75 -24.70
C MET A 102 -10.43 -0.39 -23.22
N VAL A 103 -9.76 -1.28 -22.50
CA VAL A 103 -9.38 -1.11 -21.10
C VAL A 103 -7.88 -0.96 -21.03
N VAL A 104 -7.40 0.10 -20.38
CA VAL A 104 -5.97 0.37 -20.20
C VAL A 104 -5.66 0.37 -18.71
N GLU A 105 -4.54 -0.26 -18.38
CA GLU A 105 -3.97 -0.35 -17.04
C GLU A 105 -2.50 0.08 -17.12
N VAL A 106 -2.09 1.00 -16.25
CA VAL A 106 -0.74 1.52 -16.15
C VAL A 106 0.01 0.73 -15.08
N LYS A 107 1.11 0.10 -15.48
CA LYS A 107 2.02 -0.58 -14.55
C LYS A 107 3.32 0.20 -14.43
N SER A 108 3.66 0.62 -13.21
CA SER A 108 5.04 0.97 -12.88
C SER A 108 5.84 -0.33 -12.73
N ARG A 109 7.06 -0.36 -13.30
CA ARG A 109 8.00 -1.47 -13.12
C ARG A 109 8.61 -1.47 -11.74
#